data_AF-A0A9D9LIE6-F1
#
_entry.id   AF-A0A9D9LIE6-F1
#
_cell.length_a   1.000
_cell.length_b   1.000
_cell.length_c   1.000
_cell.angle_alpha   90.00
_cell.angle_beta   90.00
_cell.angle_gamma   90.00
#
_symmetry.space_group_name_H-M   'P 1'
#
loop_
_entity.id
_entity.type
_entity.pdbx_description
1 polymer ?
#
loop_
_entity_poly.entity_id
_entity_poly.type
_entity_poly.pdbx_seq_one_letter_code
_entity_poly.pdbx_strand_id
1 'polypeptide(L)' 'FADDVKCTHGATVGQLAGEQLFYLRARGVDEIAARDMLTFAFAADVIDRVHVEPLREQLDTLLHTRLREGRIAG' A
#
# COMPACT_ATOMS: atom_id res chain seq x y z
N PHE A 1 -27.62 24.15 14.20
CA PHE A 1 -28.08 24.17 12.81
C PHE A 1 -26.87 23.93 11.93
N ALA A 2 -26.83 22.78 11.28
CA ALA A 2 -25.86 22.41 10.26
C ALA A 2 -26.68 22.03 9.02
N ASP A 3 -27.24 23.05 8.38
CA ASP A 3 -27.94 22.89 7.11
C ASP A 3 -26.89 23.01 6.00
N ASP A 4 -26.82 22.00 5.13
CA ASP A 4 -25.86 21.81 4.03
C ASP A 4 -24.43 21.40 4.37
N VAL A 5 -24.28 20.23 5.02
CA VAL A 5 -23.04 19.44 4.91
C VAL A 5 -23.33 18.11 4.19
N LYS A 6 -22.67 17.90 3.04
CA LYS A 6 -22.60 16.58 2.40
C LYS A 6 -21.35 15.87 2.89
N CYS A 7 -21.53 14.88 3.75
CA CYS A 7 -20.45 13.99 4.18
C CYS A 7 -20.54 12.67 3.41
N THR A 8 -19.44 12.28 2.77
CA THR A 8 -19.28 10.96 2.14
C THR A 8 -18.12 10.23 2.80
N HIS A 9 -18.37 9.00 3.25
CA HIS A 9 -17.34 8.05 3.68
C HIS A 9 -17.40 6.81 2.79
N GLY A 10 -16.24 6.25 2.48
CA GLY A 10 -16.12 5.00 1.73
C GLY A 10 -14.97 4.19 2.29
N ALA A 11 -15.19 2.91 2.54
CA ALA A 11 -14.16 1.96 2.92
C ALA A 11 -14.23 0.78 1.96
N THR A 12 -13.11 0.43 1.36
CA THR A 12 -12.98 -0.73 0.48
C THR A 12 -12.03 -1.72 1.12
N VAL A 13 -12.48 -2.97 1.28
CA VAL A 13 -11.63 -4.10 1.68
C VAL A 13 -11.45 -4.97 0.44
N GLY A 14 -10.20 -5.29 0.12
CA GLY A 14 -9.87 -6.10 -1.04
C GLY A 14 -8.61 -6.91 -0.77
N GLN A 15 -8.51 -8.06 -1.41
CA GLN A 15 -7.26 -8.82 -1.45
C GLN A 15 -6.41 -8.34 -2.63
N LEU A 16 -5.11 -8.63 -2.57
CA LEU A 16 -4.20 -8.47 -3.71
C LEU A 16 -4.81 -9.16 -4.94
N ALA A 17 -4.95 -8.42 -6.05
CA ALA A 17 -5.59 -8.96 -7.24
C ALA A 17 -4.74 -10.11 -7.81
N GLY A 18 -5.32 -11.32 -7.84
CA GLY A 18 -4.62 -12.52 -8.29
C GLY A 18 -4.05 -12.41 -9.71
N GLU A 19 -4.69 -11.61 -10.57
CA GLU A 19 -4.20 -11.32 -11.93
C GLU A 19 -2.88 -10.52 -11.92
N GLN A 20 -2.75 -9.52 -11.07
CA GLN A 20 -1.53 -8.71 -10.94
C GLN A 20 -0.38 -9.56 -10.38
N LEU A 21 -0.68 -10.40 -9.40
CA LEU A 21 0.28 -11.35 -8.84
C LEU A 21 0.72 -12.37 -9.91
N PHE A 22 -0.22 -12.94 -10.66
CA PHE A 22 0.06 -13.87 -11.75
C PHE A 22 0.95 -13.23 -12.82
N TYR A 23 0.66 -12.00 -13.21
CA TYR A 23 1.41 -11.27 -14.23
C TYR A 23 2.87 -11.01 -13.81
N LEU A 24 3.10 -10.59 -12.55
CA LEU A 24 4.45 -10.42 -12.01
C LEU A 24 5.19 -11.76 -11.98
N ARG A 25 4.53 -12.81 -11.53
CA ARG A 25 5.10 -14.16 -11.49
C ARG A 25 5.42 -14.73 -12.87
N ALA A 26 4.59 -14.47 -13.86
CA ALA A 26 4.82 -14.88 -15.25
C ALA A 26 6.08 -14.22 -15.85
N ARG A 27 6.55 -13.11 -15.26
CA ARG A 27 7.82 -12.45 -15.62
C ARG A 27 9.01 -12.88 -14.76
N GLY A 28 8.84 -13.91 -13.94
CA GLY A 28 9.92 -14.48 -13.12
C GLY A 28 10.13 -13.79 -11.78
N VAL A 29 9.22 -12.89 -11.35
CA VAL A 29 9.24 -12.36 -9.98
C VAL A 29 8.76 -13.46 -9.03
N ASP A 30 9.49 -13.68 -7.93
CA ASP A 30 9.05 -14.65 -6.93
C ASP A 30 7.75 -14.19 -6.25
N GLU A 31 6.99 -15.13 -5.69
CA GLU A 31 5.68 -14.83 -5.13
C GLU A 31 5.73 -13.83 -3.96
N ILE A 32 6.76 -13.93 -3.11
CA ILE A 32 6.91 -13.07 -1.94
C ILE A 32 7.25 -11.65 -2.42
N ALA A 33 8.25 -11.50 -3.29
CA ALA A 33 8.58 -10.21 -3.86
C ALA A 33 7.41 -9.59 -4.64
N ALA A 34 6.65 -10.38 -5.39
CA ALA A 34 5.49 -9.87 -6.12
C ALA A 34 4.39 -9.35 -5.15
N ARG A 35 4.14 -10.05 -4.04
CA ARG A 35 3.22 -9.58 -2.98
C ARG A 35 3.74 -8.31 -2.30
N ASP A 36 5.03 -8.26 -1.99
CA ASP A 36 5.67 -7.11 -1.34
C ASP A 36 5.63 -5.89 -2.26
N MET A 37 5.91 -6.06 -3.54
CA MET A 37 5.84 -4.99 -4.55
C MET A 37 4.43 -4.40 -4.64
N LEU A 38 3.40 -5.24 -4.72
CA LEU A 38 2.02 -4.78 -4.81
C LEU A 38 1.54 -4.11 -3.51
N THR A 39 1.96 -4.64 -2.35
CA THR A 39 1.64 -4.05 -1.04
C THR A 39 2.35 -2.71 -0.86
N PHE A 40 3.61 -2.63 -1.26
CA PHE A 40 4.38 -1.39 -1.28
C PHE A 40 3.71 -0.36 -2.19
N ALA A 41 3.37 -0.72 -3.43
CA ALA A 41 2.74 0.20 -4.38
C ALA A 41 1.42 0.78 -3.84
N PHE A 42 0.62 -0.03 -3.14
CA PHE A 42 -0.61 0.44 -2.49
C PHE A 42 -0.33 1.45 -1.37
N ALA A 43 0.63 1.15 -0.49
CA ALA A 43 0.97 2.02 0.63
C ALA A 43 1.71 3.30 0.20
N ALA A 44 2.56 3.19 -0.82
CA ALA A 44 3.31 4.30 -1.39
C ALA A 44 2.36 5.39 -1.94
N ASP A 45 1.28 5.03 -2.63
CA ASP A 45 0.28 6.02 -3.10
C ASP A 45 -0.34 6.85 -1.96
N VAL A 46 -0.41 6.29 -0.75
CA VAL A 46 -0.89 7.01 0.45
C VAL A 46 0.21 7.90 1.03
N ILE A 47 1.42 7.37 1.17
CA ILE A 47 2.59 8.11 1.68
C ILE A 47 2.92 9.28 0.76
N ASP A 48 2.73 9.13 -0.55
CA ASP A 48 3.05 10.15 -1.54
C ASP A 48 2.24 11.45 -1.38
N ARG A 49 1.11 11.38 -0.67
CA ARG A 49 0.25 12.53 -0.36
C ARG A 49 0.77 13.36 0.82
N VAL A 50 1.81 12.92 1.51
CA VAL A 50 2.40 13.60 2.67
C VAL A 50 3.37 14.68 2.20
N HIS A 51 2.94 15.95 2.24
CA HIS A 51 3.75 17.09 1.75
C HIS A 51 5.00 17.41 2.58
N VAL A 52 5.10 16.85 3.80
CA VAL A 52 6.23 17.10 4.70
C VAL A 52 7.34 16.10 4.38
N GLU A 53 8.35 16.54 3.64
CA GLU A 53 9.40 15.67 3.10
C GLU A 53 10.13 14.82 4.16
N PRO A 54 10.58 15.37 5.30
CA PRO A 54 11.24 14.57 6.33
C PRO A 54 10.32 13.48 6.92
N LEU A 55 9.01 13.73 6.95
CA LEU A 55 8.03 12.77 7.42
C LEU A 55 7.78 11.68 6.37
N ARG A 56 7.71 12.05 5.09
CA ARG A 56 7.59 11.11 3.97
C ARG A 56 8.74 10.10 3.97
N GLU A 57 9.98 10.58 4.06
CA GLU A 57 11.18 9.71 4.11
C GLU A 57 11.17 8.75 5.31
N GLN A 58 10.71 9.24 6.47
CA GLN A 58 10.55 8.39 7.67
C GLN A 58 9.49 7.30 7.45
N LEU A 59 8.37 7.64 6.82
CA LEU A 59 7.30 6.69 6.52
C LEU A 59 7.76 5.64 5.49
N ASP A 60 8.48 6.03 4.45
CA ASP A 60 9.05 5.10 3.46
C ASP A 60 10.02 4.11 4.11
N THR A 61 10.91 4.61 4.98
CA THR A 61 11.84 3.77 5.73
C THR A 61 11.09 2.75 6.60
N LEU A 62 10.03 3.20 7.29
CA LEU A 62 9.20 2.33 8.12
C LEU A 62 8.46 1.28 7.28
N LEU A 63 7.90 1.68 6.14
CA LEU A 63 7.19 0.79 5.22
C LEU A 63 8.11 -0.31 4.69
N HIS A 64 9.30 0.05 4.19
CA HIS A 64 10.30 -0.91 3.72
C HIS A 64 10.74 -1.87 4.82
N THR A 65 10.94 -1.38 6.04
CA THR A 65 11.34 -2.22 7.17
C THR A 65 10.26 -3.25 7.50
N ARG A 66 8.98 -2.83 7.54
CA ARG A 66 7.88 -3.73 7.89
C ARG A 66 7.59 -4.79 6.84
N LEU A 67 7.73 -4.46 5.56
CA LEU A 67 7.56 -5.42 4.46
C LEU A 67 8.67 -6.48 4.49
N ARG A 68 9.94 -6.07 4.66
CA ARG A 68 11.08 -7.01 4.73
C ARG A 68 11.02 -7.96 5.92
N GLU A 69 10.42 -7.53 7.02
CA GLU A 69 10.29 -8.35 8.22
C GLU A 69 9.08 -9.30 8.19
N GLY A 70 8.27 -9.30 7.12
CA GLY A 70 7.09 -10.17 7.01
C GLY A 70 6.00 -9.90 8.06
N ARG A 71 6.12 -8.83 8.86
CA ARG A 71 5.23 -8.51 9.98
C ARG A 71 3.84 -8.04 9.56
N ILE A 72 3.55 -7.95 8.27
CA ILE A 72 2.25 -7.54 7.72
C ILE A 72 1.41 -8.75 7.25
N ALA A 73 1.97 -9.97 7.29
CA ALA A 73 1.29 -11.21 6.90
C ALA A 73 0.91 -12.10 8.10
N GLY A 74 0.59 -11.50 9.26
CA GLY A 74 0.14 -12.18 10.47
C GLY A 74 -1.22 -11.69 10.92
#